data_AF-A0AAV5XZ47-F1
#
_entry.id   AF-A0AAV5XZ47-F1
#
_cell.length_a   1.000
_cell.length_b   1.000
_cell.length_c   1.000
_cell.angle_alpha   90.00
_cell.angle_beta   90.00
_cell.angle_gamma   90.00
#
_symmetry.space_group_name_H-M   'P 1'
#
loop_
_entity.id
_entity.type
_entity.pdbx_description
1 polymer ?
#
loop_
_entity_poly.entity_id
_entity_poly.type
_entity_poly.pdbx_seq_one_letter_code
_entity_poly.pdbx_strand_id
1 'polypeptide(L)' 'MREALKIPEWDKVLFLHQMFRGRSLDAKRRLYQALVKNLGGLGVPPADSKIILLEPPMENWGIRGGQMATEVDLGYEVKV' A
#
# COMPACT_ATOMS: atom_id res chain seq x y z
N MET A 1 1.74 -9.97 -33.98
CA MET A 1 1.63 -8.51 -33.78
C MET A 1 0.94 -8.31 -32.44
N ARG A 2 1.65 -7.89 -31.38
CA ARG A 2 1.02 -7.61 -30.09
C ARG A 2 0.51 -6.17 -30.15
N GLU A 3 -0.78 -5.96 -29.96
CA GLU A 3 -1.32 -4.62 -29.73
C GLU A 3 -0.56 -4.02 -28.53
N ALA A 4 0.12 -2.90 -28.77
CA ALA A 4 0.66 -2.11 -27.68
C ALA A 4 -0.55 -1.62 -26.87
N LEU A 5 -0.64 -2.06 -25.61
CA LEU A 5 -1.63 -1.55 -24.66
C LEU A 5 -1.58 -0.02 -24.75
N LYS A 6 -2.67 0.61 -25.22
CA LYS A 6 -2.81 2.07 -25.13
C LYS A 6 -2.81 2.40 -23.64
N ILE A 7 -1.69 2.92 -23.16
CA ILE A 7 -1.57 3.40 -21.78
C ILE A 7 -2.58 4.54 -21.65
N PRO A 8 -3.57 4.46 -20.74
CA PRO A 8 -4.55 5.52 -20.56
C PRO A 8 -3.83 6.82 -20.20
N GLU A 9 -4.34 7.96 -20.64
CA GLU A 9 -3.90 9.27 -20.17
C GLU A 9 -4.27 9.33 -18.66
N TRP A 10 -3.27 9.12 -17.80
CA TRP A 10 -3.48 8.98 -16.36
C TRP A 10 -3.76 10.36 -15.76
N ASP A 11 -5.02 10.81 -15.76
CA ASP A 11 -5.32 12.13 -15.19
C ASP A 11 -4.90 12.22 -13.71
N LYS A 12 -5.17 11.18 -12.89
CA LYS A 12 -4.67 10.95 -11.50
C LYS A 12 -4.83 9.49 -11.08
N VAL A 13 -3.82 8.87 -10.47
CA VAL A 13 -3.87 7.50 -9.90
C VAL A 13 -3.88 7.54 -8.38
N LEU A 14 -4.88 6.90 -7.77
CA LEU A 14 -5.01 6.77 -6.31
C LEU A 14 -4.72 5.33 -5.85
N PHE A 15 -3.76 5.19 -4.94
CA PHE A 15 -3.44 3.95 -4.27
C PHE A 15 -3.88 3.99 -2.82
N LEU A 16 -4.78 3.08 -2.44
CA LEU A 16 -5.22 2.89 -1.07
C LEU A 16 -4.57 1.63 -0.50
N HIS A 17 -3.79 1.78 0.58
CA HIS A 17 -3.17 0.65 1.25
C HIS A 17 -3.74 0.51 2.66
N GLN A 18 -4.39 -0.61 2.94
CA GLN A 18 -4.81 -0.98 4.28
C GLN A 18 -3.74 -1.83 4.93
N MET A 19 -3.24 -1.40 6.08
CA MET A 19 -2.17 -2.09 6.80
C MET A 19 -2.32 -1.88 8.31
N PHE A 20 -1.72 -2.76 9.12
CA PHE A 20 -1.65 -2.53 10.56
C PHE A 20 -0.84 -1.27 10.88
N ARG A 21 -1.28 -0.56 11.91
CA ARG A 21 -0.57 0.57 12.52
C ARG A 21 0.81 0.18 13.04
N GLY A 22 1.63 1.18 13.35
CA GLY A 22 2.87 1.01 14.11
C GLY A 22 4.17 1.02 13.28
N ARG A 23 4.06 1.16 11.95
CA ARG A 23 5.25 1.44 11.15
C ARG A 23 5.79 2.84 11.44
N SER A 24 7.11 2.95 11.60
CA SER A 24 7.77 4.24 11.81
C SER A 24 7.56 5.18 10.63
N LEU A 25 7.68 6.49 10.87
CA LEU A 25 7.57 7.50 9.80
C LEU A 25 8.59 7.27 8.68
N ASP A 26 9.80 6.82 9.01
CA ASP A 26 10.83 6.48 8.02
C ASP A 26 10.43 5.29 7.16
N ALA A 27 9.78 4.28 7.74
CA ALA A 27 9.27 3.14 6.98
C ALA A 27 8.17 3.58 5.99
N LYS A 28 7.24 4.45 6.44
CA LYS A 28 6.20 5.01 5.56
C LYS A 28 6.80 5.85 4.43
N ARG A 29 7.82 6.68 4.73
CA ARG A 29 8.52 7.47 3.71
C ARG A 29 9.18 6.58 2.65
N ARG A 30 9.88 5.53 3.07
CA ARG A 30 10.48 4.55 2.15
C ARG A 30 9.43 3.84 1.31
N LEU A 31 8.29 3.48 1.90
CA LEU A 31 7.18 2.87 1.18
C LEU A 31 6.66 3.78 0.05
N TYR A 32 6.38 5.05 0.33
CA TYR A 32 5.91 6.00 -0.69
C TYR A 32 6.91 6.14 -1.84
N GLN A 33 8.20 6.29 -1.53
CA GLN A 33 9.26 6.41 -2.52
C GLN A 33 9.38 5.15 -3.38
N ALA A 34 9.31 3.97 -2.76
CA ALA A 34 9.37 2.69 -3.46
C ALA A 34 8.17 2.48 -4.39
N LEU A 35 6.96 2.81 -3.93
CA LEU A 35 5.73 2.72 -4.74
C LEU A 35 5.84 3.62 -5.96
N VAL A 36 6.14 4.92 -5.80
CA VAL A 36 6.27 5.86 -6.92
C VAL A 36 7.36 5.41 -7.90
N LYS A 37 8.52 4.94 -7.40
CA LYS A 37 9.60 4.42 -8.24
C LYS A 37 9.13 3.24 -9.08
N ASN A 38 8.47 2.26 -8.46
CA ASN A 38 8.03 1.04 -9.14
C ASN A 38 6.91 1.34 -10.15
N LEU A 39 6.00 2.25 -9.82
CA LEU A 39 4.94 2.71 -10.73
C LEU A 39 5.48 3.49 -11.92
N GLY A 40 6.56 4.27 -11.73
CA GLY A 40 7.29 4.89 -12.83
C GLY A 40 7.83 3.88 -13.84
N GLY A 41 8.23 2.68 -13.37
CA GLY A 41 8.61 1.56 -14.25
C GLY A 41 7.46 1.01 -15.10
N LEU A 42 6.20 1.32 -14.74
CA LEU A 42 4.99 0.97 -15.49
C LEU A 42 4.44 2.14 -16.32
N GLY A 43 5.13 3.29 -16.33
CA GLY A 43 4.75 4.48 -17.09
C GLY A 43 3.83 5.46 -16.37
N VAL A 44 3.61 5.30 -15.06
CA VAL A 44 2.82 6.27 -14.27
C VAL A 44 3.72 7.45 -13.87
N PRO A 45 3.40 8.70 -14.23
CA PRO A 45 4.18 9.85 -13.81
C PRO A 45 4.13 10.03 -12.27
N PRO A 46 5.26 10.42 -11.63
CA PRO A 46 5.29 10.64 -10.19
C PRO A 46 4.27 11.68 -9.69
N ALA A 47 4.03 12.73 -10.48
CA ALA A 47 3.08 13.80 -10.16
C ALA A 47 1.63 13.33 -10.12
N ASP A 48 1.32 12.23 -10.81
CA ASP A 48 -0.02 11.68 -10.93
C ASP A 48 -0.30 10.60 -9.87
N SER A 49 0.69 10.30 -9.02
CA SER A 49 0.57 9.28 -7.97
C SER A 49 0.13 9.88 -6.64
N LYS A 50 -1.04 9.48 -6.14
CA LYS A 50 -1.50 9.77 -4.77
C LYS A 50 -1.57 8.47 -3.98
N ILE A 51 -0.89 8.42 -2.82
CA ILE A 51 -0.86 7.25 -1.95
C ILE A 51 -1.46 7.62 -0.59
N ILE A 52 -2.42 6.83 -0.11
CA ILE A 52 -3.03 6.98 1.21
C ILE A 52 -2.86 5.66 1.97
N LEU A 53 -2.30 5.73 3.18
CA LEU A 53 -2.27 4.62 4.12
C LEU A 53 -3.49 4.71 5.03
N LEU A 54 -4.24 3.62 5.10
CA LEU A 54 -5.29 3.41 6.06
C LEU A 54 -4.73 2.45 7.12
N GLU A 55 -4.66 2.92 8.36
CA GLU A 55 -4.06 2.18 9.48
C GLU A 55 -5.08 1.90 10.59
N PRO A 56 -6.10 1.07 10.34
CA PRO A 56 -7.02 0.70 11.39
C PRO A 56 -6.27 0.02 12.54
N PRO A 57 -6.72 0.21 13.79
CA PRO A 57 -6.28 -0.62 14.91
C PRO A 57 -6.39 -2.10 14.59
N MET A 58 -5.49 -2.95 15.12
CA MET A 58 -5.51 -4.39 14.85
C MET A 58 -6.81 -5.06 15.32
N GLU A 59 -7.40 -4.52 16.40
CA GLU A 59 -8.68 -4.96 16.95
C GLU A 59 -9.86 -4.75 15.99
N ASN A 60 -9.69 -3.93 14.94
CA ASN A 60 -10.71 -3.68 13.92
C ASN A 60 -10.56 -4.59 12.68
N TRP A 61 -9.69 -5.60 12.73
CA TRP A 61 -9.49 -6.54 11.63
C TRP A 61 -9.94 -7.95 12.01
N GLY A 62 -10.83 -8.52 11.20
CA GLY A 62 -11.12 -9.96 11.21
C GLY A 62 -10.28 -10.69 10.17
N ILE A 63 -9.41 -11.61 10.61
CA ILE A 63 -8.52 -12.41 9.74
C ILE A 63 -8.57 -13.90 10.12
N ARG A 64 -7.98 -14.77 9.28
CA ARG A 64 -7.85 -16.23 9.52
C ARG A 64 -9.13 -16.89 10.07
N GLY A 65 -10.25 -16.69 9.39
CA GLY A 65 -11.54 -17.26 9.79
C GLY A 65 -12.34 -16.41 10.79
N GLY A 66 -12.06 -15.11 10.88
CA GLY A 66 -12.85 -14.17 11.68
C GLY A 66 -12.27 -13.86 13.06
N GLN A 67 -11.02 -14.23 13.31
CA GLN A 67 -10.30 -13.89 14.53
C GLN A 67 -9.84 -12.44 14.50
N MET A 68 -9.81 -11.79 15.66
CA MET A 68 -9.26 -10.45 15.76
C MET A 68 -7.76 -10.49 15.45
N ALA A 69 -7.23 -9.54 14.69
CA ALA A 69 -5.82 -9.61 14.30
C ALA A 69 -4.84 -9.52 15.49
N THR A 70 -5.28 -9.00 16.65
CA THR A 70 -4.54 -9.02 17.92
C THR A 70 -4.38 -10.42 18.52
N GLU A 71 -5.24 -11.37 18.15
CA GLU A 71 -5.26 -12.75 18.66
C GLU A 71 -4.45 -13.72 17.78
N VAL A 72 -3.93 -13.21 16.66
CA VAL A 72 -3.30 -14.02 15.62
C VAL A 72 -1.80 -13.77 15.61
N ASP A 73 -1.01 -14.84 15.70
CA ASP A 73 0.43 -14.76 15.42
C ASP A 73 0.66 -14.49 13.93
N LEU A 74 1.11 -13.26 13.63
CA LEU A 74 1.39 -12.78 12.28
C LEU A 74 2.68 -13.34 11.70
N GLY A 75 3.55 -13.96 12.51
CA GLY A 75 4.86 -14.45 12.10
C GLY A 75 5.89 -13.33 11.86
N TYR A 76 5.59 -12.10 12.28
CA TYR A 76 6.50 -10.97 12.25
C TYR A 76 6.09 -9.90 13.27
N GLU A 77 7.06 -9.07 13.67
CA GLU A 77 6.81 -7.99 14.61
C GLU A 77 6.13 -6.79 13.92
N VAL A 78 4.98 -6.39 14.47
CA VAL A 78 4.40 -5.08 14.26
C VAL A 78 4.80 -4.23 15.45
N LYS A 79 5.92 -3.50 15.34
CA LYS A 79 6.24 -2.48 16.34
C LYS A 79 5.08 -1.50 16.42
N VAL A 80 4.66 -1.14 17.63
CA VAL A 80 3.65 -0.11 17.91
C VAL A 80 4.37 1.17 18.31
#